data_AF-A0A1I8IBP5-F1
#
_entry.id   AF-A0A1I8IBP5-F1
#
_cell.length_a   1.000
_cell.length_b   1.000
_cell.length_c   1.000
_cell.angle_alpha   90.00
_cell.angle_beta   90.00
_cell.angle_gamma   90.00
#
_symmetry.space_group_name_H-M   'P 1'
#
loop_
_entity.id
_entity.type
_entity.pdbx_description
1 polymer ?
#
loop_
_entity_poly.entity_id
_entity_poly.type
_entity_poly.pdbx_seq_one_letter_code
_entity_poly.pdbx_strand_id
1 'polypeptide(L)'
;GFRCTDCGFQAHRRCADRVPPHCLPDMKYVKRVFGSDLTTLVKATPPTAVPGVPAVLERCVDEIESRGLDSEGLYRVAGFHDDIEVIKLAFDKETLDNPVDLSRFDDVNTVASVLKAYLRSLPIPVITYDMYDKFLAVVRREGDDSTAQLNASLRQCVSELPPAHRQTLNYLCRHLHRVAARQRINMMSPENLAIVLAPTLLRSPSAEYIADPLRVLNNAKYERLVVEMLISEYETGFRCTDCGFQAHRRCADRVPPHCLPDMKYVKRVFGSDLTTLVKATPPTAVPGVPAVLERCTRSKSRGLDSEGLYRVAGFHDDIEVIKLAFDKETLDNPVDLSRFDDVNTVASVLKAYLRSLPIPVITYDMYDKFLAVVRDDSTAQLNASLRQCVSELPPAHRQTLNYLCRHLHRVAARQRINMMSPENLAIVLAPTLLRSPSAEYIADPLRVLNNAKYERLVVEMLISEYETVFA
;
A
#
# COMPACT_ATOMS: atom_id res chain seq x y z
N GLY A 1 -23.97 -19.09 -40.12
CA GLY A 1 -23.51 -19.21 -38.73
C GLY A 1 -22.88 -17.90 -38.29
N PHE A 2 -22.56 -17.76 -37.02
CA PHE A 2 -21.70 -16.70 -36.51
C PHE A 2 -20.26 -17.19 -36.51
N ARG A 3 -19.32 -16.31 -36.83
CA ARG A 3 -17.88 -16.54 -36.67
C ARG A 3 -17.35 -15.43 -35.75
N CYS A 4 -16.72 -15.81 -34.65
CA CYS A 4 -16.02 -14.88 -33.79
C CYS A 4 -14.79 -14.33 -34.53
N THR A 5 -14.65 -13.01 -34.56
CA THR A 5 -13.51 -12.31 -35.16
C THR A 5 -12.21 -12.52 -34.39
N ASP A 6 -12.32 -12.84 -33.10
CA ASP A 6 -11.20 -12.80 -32.15
C ASP A 6 -10.55 -14.18 -31.99
N CYS A 7 -11.34 -15.26 -31.89
CA CYS A 7 -10.84 -16.64 -31.76
C CYS A 7 -11.15 -17.55 -32.96
N GLY A 8 -11.83 -17.04 -33.99
CA GLY A 8 -12.21 -17.83 -35.16
C GLY A 8 -13.30 -18.88 -34.92
N PHE A 9 -13.83 -18.99 -33.70
CA PHE A 9 -14.89 -19.93 -33.32
C PHE A 9 -16.14 -19.74 -34.18
N GLN A 10 -16.71 -20.84 -34.66
CA GLN A 10 -17.91 -20.82 -35.50
C GLN A 10 -19.07 -21.51 -34.81
N ALA A 11 -20.22 -20.84 -34.78
CA ALA A 11 -21.45 -21.37 -34.22
C ALA A 11 -22.61 -21.25 -35.21
N HIS A 12 -23.57 -22.15 -35.13
CA HIS A 12 -24.87 -21.93 -35.77
C HIS A 12 -25.60 -20.76 -35.12
N ARG A 13 -26.49 -20.10 -35.87
CA ARG A 13 -27.22 -18.91 -35.41
C ARG A 13 -27.99 -19.14 -34.10
N ARG A 14 -28.52 -20.35 -33.91
CA ARG A 14 -29.27 -20.76 -32.69
C ARG A 14 -28.38 -21.21 -31.53
N CYS A 15 -27.10 -21.44 -31.78
CA CYS A 15 -26.16 -21.95 -30.79
C CYS A 15 -25.27 -20.85 -30.20
N ALA A 16 -25.18 -19.68 -30.85
CA ALA A 16 -24.33 -18.58 -30.43
C ALA A 16 -24.67 -18.06 -29.01
N ASP A 17 -25.95 -17.95 -28.68
CA ASP A 17 -26.40 -17.46 -27.36
C ASP A 17 -26.14 -18.46 -26.22
N ARG A 18 -25.79 -19.71 -26.54
CA ARG A 18 -25.47 -20.77 -25.56
C ARG A 18 -23.97 -20.96 -25.37
N VAL A 19 -23.14 -20.21 -26.11
CA VAL A 19 -21.68 -20.30 -25.99
C VAL A 19 -21.26 -19.61 -24.70
N PRO A 20 -20.52 -20.29 -23.80
CA PRO A 20 -19.97 -19.66 -22.61
C PRO A 20 -19.11 -18.43 -22.96
N PRO A 21 -19.06 -17.38 -22.13
CA PRO A 21 -18.36 -16.12 -22.41
C PRO A 21 -16.83 -16.22 -22.26
N HIS A 22 -16.24 -17.32 -22.71
CA HIS A 22 -14.81 -17.62 -22.56
C HIS A 22 -14.14 -17.69 -23.93
N CYS A 23 -13.92 -16.51 -24.53
CA CYS A 23 -13.13 -16.39 -25.76
C CYS A 23 -11.63 -16.57 -25.45
N LEU A 24 -10.99 -17.51 -26.15
CA LEU A 24 -9.54 -17.73 -26.17
C LEU A 24 -9.02 -17.36 -27.57
N PRO A 25 -8.72 -16.07 -27.80
CA PRO A 25 -8.22 -15.60 -29.08
C PRO A 25 -6.81 -16.12 -29.36
N ASP A 26 -6.56 -16.50 -30.61
CA ASP A 26 -5.24 -16.93 -31.10
C ASP A 26 -4.70 -15.81 -32.01
N MET A 27 -3.42 -15.46 -31.88
CA MET A 27 -2.73 -14.44 -32.69
C MET A 27 -2.92 -14.65 -34.20
N LYS A 28 -3.16 -15.89 -34.65
CA LYS A 28 -3.49 -16.19 -36.05
C LYS A 28 -4.74 -15.44 -36.57
N TYR A 29 -5.64 -15.01 -35.69
CA TYR A 29 -6.88 -14.31 -36.04
C TYR A 29 -6.86 -12.81 -35.71
N VAL A 30 -5.92 -12.34 -34.88
CA VAL A 30 -5.72 -10.92 -34.55
C VAL A 30 -4.89 -10.27 -35.66
N LYS A 31 -5.55 -9.70 -36.67
CA LYS A 31 -4.88 -9.15 -37.86
C LYS A 31 -4.19 -7.80 -37.64
N ARG A 32 -4.52 -7.08 -36.57
CA ARG A 32 -4.01 -5.75 -36.22
C ARG A 32 -3.97 -5.56 -34.71
N VAL A 33 -2.99 -4.83 -34.22
CA VAL A 33 -2.83 -4.48 -32.81
C VAL A 33 -3.63 -3.22 -32.49
N PHE A 34 -3.58 -2.22 -33.38
CA PHE A 34 -4.43 -1.03 -33.28
C PHE A 34 -5.87 -1.35 -33.69
N GLY A 35 -6.85 -0.87 -32.91
CA GLY A 35 -8.26 -1.14 -33.17
C GLY A 35 -8.79 -2.47 -32.63
N SER A 36 -7.94 -3.32 -32.04
CA SER A 36 -8.36 -4.58 -31.41
C SER A 36 -8.84 -4.35 -29.97
N ASP A 37 -9.78 -5.20 -29.51
CA ASP A 37 -10.22 -5.15 -28.11
C ASP A 37 -9.06 -5.46 -27.14
N LEU A 38 -8.99 -4.67 -26.06
CA LEU A 38 -7.91 -4.75 -25.08
C LEU A 38 -7.82 -6.12 -24.41
N THR A 39 -8.97 -6.68 -24.03
CA THR A 39 -9.03 -7.99 -23.36
C THR A 39 -8.66 -9.11 -24.33
N THR A 40 -9.11 -9.00 -25.58
CA THR A 40 -8.73 -9.94 -26.66
C THR A 40 -7.22 -9.90 -26.92
N LEU A 41 -6.63 -8.72 -27.07
CA LEU A 41 -5.21 -8.55 -27.38
C LEU A 41 -4.31 -9.10 -26.26
N VAL A 42 -4.63 -8.78 -24.99
CA VAL A 42 -3.85 -9.25 -23.83
C VAL A 42 -3.91 -10.77 -23.67
N LYS A 43 -5.01 -11.41 -24.07
CA LYS A 43 -5.15 -12.88 -24.01
C LYS A 43 -4.46 -13.59 -25.17
N ALA A 44 -4.45 -12.98 -26.36
CA ALA A 44 -3.84 -13.55 -27.55
C ALA A 44 -2.31 -13.43 -27.52
N THR A 45 -1.79 -12.32 -26.99
CA THR A 45 -0.36 -12.01 -26.98
C THR A 45 0.34 -12.75 -25.82
N PRO A 46 1.58 -13.25 -26.01
CA PRO A 46 2.36 -13.81 -24.90
C PRO A 46 2.50 -12.82 -23.74
N PRO A 47 2.62 -13.32 -22.49
CA PRO A 47 2.77 -12.47 -21.32
C PRO A 47 4.01 -11.59 -21.43
N THR A 48 3.78 -10.29 -21.28
CA THR A 48 4.77 -9.21 -21.15
C THR A 48 5.47 -9.24 -19.79
N ALA A 49 6.48 -8.40 -19.57
CA ALA A 49 7.17 -8.34 -18.27
C ALA A 49 6.20 -7.92 -17.14
N VAL A 50 5.14 -7.16 -17.48
CA VAL A 50 4.00 -6.91 -16.60
C VAL A 50 2.76 -7.69 -17.08
N PRO A 51 2.38 -8.80 -16.41
CA PRO A 51 1.21 -9.59 -16.78
C PRO A 51 -0.06 -8.74 -16.89
N GLY A 52 -0.80 -8.91 -17.99
CA GLY A 52 -2.07 -8.24 -18.22
C GLY A 52 -1.98 -6.85 -18.87
N VAL A 53 -0.78 -6.39 -19.26
CA VAL A 53 -0.54 -5.12 -19.97
C VAL A 53 -0.18 -5.38 -21.44
N PRO A 54 -0.76 -4.65 -22.42
CA PRO A 54 -0.38 -4.77 -23.83
C PRO A 54 1.08 -4.38 -24.09
N ALA A 55 1.76 -5.11 -24.97
CA ALA A 55 3.14 -4.83 -25.36
C ALA A 55 3.34 -3.40 -25.89
N VAL A 56 2.39 -2.87 -26.68
CA VAL A 56 2.45 -1.48 -27.17
C VAL A 56 2.55 -0.47 -26.03
N LEU A 57 1.76 -0.67 -24.97
CA LEU A 57 1.77 0.23 -23.81
C LEU A 57 3.09 0.13 -23.05
N GLU A 58 3.54 -1.09 -22.78
CA GLU A 58 4.78 -1.35 -22.05
C GLU A 58 5.99 -0.76 -22.78
N ARG A 59 6.17 -1.08 -24.06
CA ARG A 59 7.29 -0.58 -24.89
C ARG A 59 7.30 0.94 -24.99
N CYS A 60 6.15 1.56 -25.26
CA CYS A 60 6.08 3.01 -25.36
C CYS A 60 6.38 3.69 -24.01
N VAL A 61 5.87 3.15 -22.90
CA VAL A 61 6.15 3.69 -21.57
C VAL A 61 7.62 3.53 -21.19
N ASP A 62 8.21 2.36 -21.41
CA ASP A 62 9.61 2.10 -21.09
C ASP A 62 10.53 3.06 -21.87
N GLU A 63 10.25 3.28 -23.16
CA GLU A 63 10.98 4.23 -23.99
C GLU A 63 10.83 5.67 -23.48
N ILE A 64 9.60 6.11 -23.18
CA ILE A 64 9.34 7.46 -22.65
C ILE A 64 9.98 7.66 -21.27
N GLU A 65 9.98 6.64 -20.40
CA GLU A 65 10.61 6.73 -19.09
C GLU A 65 12.14 6.74 -19.16
N SER A 66 12.72 6.07 -20.15
CA SER A 66 14.18 5.97 -20.31
C SER A 66 14.82 7.31 -20.69
N ARG A 67 14.17 8.12 -21.55
CA ARG A 67 14.75 9.35 -22.10
C ARG A 67 13.83 10.58 -22.16
N GLY A 68 12.52 10.40 -21.94
CA GLY A 68 11.51 11.42 -22.21
C GLY A 68 10.96 12.18 -21.01
N LEU A 69 11.25 11.75 -19.77
CA LEU A 69 10.60 12.31 -18.57
C LEU A 69 10.84 13.82 -18.36
N ASP A 70 11.94 14.34 -18.90
CA ASP A 70 12.32 15.76 -18.80
C ASP A 70 11.91 16.57 -20.05
N SER A 71 11.30 15.94 -21.07
CA SER A 71 10.87 16.62 -22.29
C SER A 71 9.71 17.58 -22.02
N GLU A 72 9.89 18.85 -22.38
CA GLU A 72 8.87 19.88 -22.17
C GLU A 72 7.58 19.55 -22.92
N GLY A 73 6.46 19.63 -22.21
CA GLY A 73 5.14 19.36 -22.79
C GLY A 73 4.92 17.91 -23.21
N LEU A 74 5.59 16.95 -22.59
CA LEU A 74 5.37 15.51 -22.84
C LEU A 74 3.87 15.16 -22.82
N TYR A 75 3.40 14.37 -23.78
CA TYR A 75 1.99 14.11 -24.09
C TYR A 75 1.18 15.30 -24.64
N ARG A 76 1.49 16.56 -24.32
CA ARG A 76 0.82 17.74 -24.88
C ARG A 76 1.29 18.05 -26.30
N VAL A 77 2.60 18.03 -26.53
CA VAL A 77 3.22 18.27 -27.84
C VAL A 77 2.93 17.07 -28.77
N ALA A 78 2.56 17.35 -30.02
CA ALA A 78 2.35 16.32 -31.03
C ALA A 78 3.69 15.94 -31.67
N GLY A 79 3.92 14.65 -31.87
CA GLY A 79 5.08 14.15 -32.63
C GLY A 79 4.85 14.18 -34.14
N PHE A 80 5.84 13.69 -34.88
CA PHE A 80 5.80 13.64 -36.33
C PHE A 80 4.78 12.61 -36.84
N HIS A 81 3.84 13.05 -37.67
CA HIS A 81 2.74 12.22 -38.14
C HIS A 81 3.22 10.99 -38.92
N ASP A 82 4.21 11.16 -39.80
CA ASP A 82 4.74 10.08 -40.63
C ASP A 82 5.37 8.98 -39.78
N ASP A 83 6.16 9.37 -38.77
CA ASP A 83 6.77 8.42 -37.82
C ASP A 83 5.72 7.71 -36.97
N ILE A 84 4.64 8.40 -36.56
CA ILE A 84 3.52 7.78 -35.85
C ILE A 84 2.91 6.65 -36.69
N GLU A 85 2.68 6.88 -37.98
CA GLU A 85 2.11 5.86 -38.87
C GLU A 85 3.09 4.70 -39.12
N VAL A 86 4.39 4.97 -39.22
CA VAL A 86 5.44 3.94 -39.32
C VAL A 86 5.45 3.06 -38.07
N ILE A 87 5.41 3.64 -36.88
CA ILE A 87 5.43 2.89 -35.61
C ILE A 87 4.16 2.06 -35.45
N LYS A 88 2.98 2.62 -35.79
CA LYS A 88 1.72 1.86 -35.78
C LYS A 88 1.80 0.62 -36.66
N LEU A 89 2.32 0.78 -37.88
CA LEU A 89 2.48 -0.33 -38.82
C LEU A 89 3.53 -1.35 -38.34
N ALA A 90 4.57 -0.90 -37.64
CA ALA A 90 5.56 -1.77 -37.04
C ALA A 90 4.95 -2.66 -35.94
N PHE A 91 4.12 -2.09 -35.06
CA PHE A 91 3.40 -2.86 -34.04
C PHE A 91 2.38 -3.83 -34.65
N ASP A 92 1.68 -3.45 -35.73
CA ASP A 92 0.75 -4.35 -36.43
C ASP A 92 1.46 -5.55 -37.08
N LYS A 93 2.75 -5.44 -37.38
CA LYS A 93 3.59 -6.49 -37.99
C LYS A 93 4.52 -7.16 -36.99
N GLU A 94 4.43 -6.83 -35.72
CA GLU A 94 5.34 -7.31 -34.69
C GLU A 94 5.24 -8.83 -34.55
N THR A 95 6.39 -9.48 -34.50
CA THR A 95 6.52 -10.92 -34.25
C THR A 95 7.48 -11.15 -33.10
N LEU A 96 7.37 -12.29 -32.41
CA LEU A 96 8.27 -12.68 -31.32
C LEU A 96 9.77 -12.53 -31.67
N ASP A 97 10.14 -12.76 -32.92
CA ASP A 97 11.53 -12.71 -33.40
C ASP A 97 11.99 -11.31 -33.86
N ASN A 98 11.09 -10.33 -33.94
CA ASN A 98 11.39 -8.98 -34.42
C ASN A 98 10.53 -7.94 -33.68
N PRO A 99 10.89 -7.60 -32.42
CA PRO A 99 10.16 -6.61 -31.64
C PRO A 99 10.34 -5.20 -32.21
N VAL A 100 9.37 -4.32 -31.95
CA VAL A 100 9.46 -2.91 -32.39
C VAL A 100 10.57 -2.19 -31.62
N ASP A 101 11.54 -1.66 -32.36
CA ASP A 101 12.65 -0.86 -31.84
C ASP A 101 12.31 0.63 -31.90
N LEU A 102 11.82 1.17 -30.77
CA LEU A 102 11.42 2.58 -30.64
C LEU A 102 12.62 3.54 -30.48
N SER A 103 13.82 3.02 -30.22
CA SER A 103 15.03 3.83 -30.02
C SER A 103 15.48 4.55 -31.31
N ARG A 104 15.00 4.09 -32.46
CA ARG A 104 15.30 4.66 -33.79
C ARG A 104 14.62 6.01 -34.06
N PHE A 105 13.67 6.40 -33.22
CA PHE A 105 12.91 7.63 -33.39
C PHE A 105 13.41 8.69 -32.41
N ASP A 106 14.08 9.72 -32.90
CA ASP A 106 14.71 10.73 -32.04
C ASP A 106 13.69 11.52 -31.20
N ASP A 107 12.51 11.81 -31.74
CA ASP A 107 11.47 12.55 -31.03
C ASP A 107 10.62 11.66 -30.11
N VAL A 108 10.71 11.89 -28.80
CA VAL A 108 9.92 11.15 -27.81
C VAL A 108 8.44 11.52 -27.84
N ASN A 109 8.07 12.70 -28.36
CA ASN A 109 6.68 13.10 -28.50
C ASN A 109 5.94 12.27 -29.56
N THR A 110 6.69 11.72 -30.52
CA THR A 110 6.20 10.73 -31.49
C THR A 110 5.78 9.45 -30.77
N VAL A 111 6.63 8.90 -29.89
CA VAL A 111 6.30 7.71 -29.07
C VAL A 111 5.10 7.98 -28.15
N ALA A 112 5.07 9.13 -27.47
CA ALA A 112 3.92 9.54 -26.65
C ALA A 112 2.62 9.68 -27.47
N SER A 113 2.74 10.14 -28.72
CA SER A 113 1.61 10.26 -29.64
C SER A 113 1.12 8.92 -30.15
N VAL A 114 2.01 7.96 -30.39
CA VAL A 114 1.66 6.56 -30.69
C VAL A 114 0.89 5.93 -29.54
N LEU A 115 1.36 6.08 -28.30
CA LEU A 115 0.67 5.57 -27.11
C LEU A 115 -0.75 6.15 -27.00
N LYS A 116 -0.91 7.47 -27.17
CA LYS A 116 -2.24 8.10 -27.21
C LYS A 116 -3.10 7.55 -28.34
N ALA A 117 -2.55 7.37 -29.52
CA ALA A 117 -3.26 6.84 -30.67
C ALA A 117 -3.72 5.40 -30.45
N TYR A 118 -2.91 4.57 -29.78
CA TYR A 118 -3.26 3.20 -29.41
C TYR A 118 -4.47 3.19 -28.48
N LEU A 119 -4.40 3.92 -27.37
CA LEU A 119 -5.51 4.02 -26.40
C LEU A 119 -6.79 4.55 -27.04
N ARG A 120 -6.68 5.54 -27.94
CA ARG A 120 -7.82 6.08 -28.70
C ARG A 120 -8.40 5.08 -29.68
N SER A 121 -7.59 4.19 -30.26
CA SER A 121 -8.03 3.21 -31.24
C SER A 121 -8.81 2.04 -30.63
N LEU A 122 -8.72 1.81 -29.31
CA LEU A 122 -9.42 0.72 -28.65
C LEU A 122 -10.94 0.81 -28.93
N PRO A 123 -11.65 -0.29 -29.23
CA PRO A 123 -13.11 -0.28 -29.37
C PRO A 123 -13.82 0.11 -28.07
N ILE A 124 -13.38 -0.46 -26.96
CA ILE A 124 -13.84 -0.13 -25.60
C ILE A 124 -12.75 0.71 -24.93
N PRO A 125 -13.07 1.91 -24.41
CA PRO A 125 -12.09 2.77 -23.75
C PRO A 125 -11.51 2.09 -22.50
N VAL A 126 -10.33 2.54 -22.04
CA VAL A 126 -9.67 1.97 -20.86
C VAL A 126 -10.59 2.03 -19.65
N ILE A 127 -11.24 3.17 -19.41
CA ILE A 127 -12.39 3.26 -18.51
C ILE A 127 -13.62 2.88 -19.34
N THR A 128 -14.14 1.68 -19.12
CA THR A 128 -15.22 1.10 -19.94
C THR A 128 -16.50 1.93 -19.89
N TYR A 129 -17.33 1.81 -20.93
CA TYR A 129 -18.62 2.51 -21.00
C TYR A 129 -19.52 2.21 -19.78
N ASP A 130 -19.52 0.96 -19.30
CA ASP A 130 -20.32 0.54 -18.13
C ASP A 130 -19.88 1.20 -16.82
N MET A 131 -18.62 1.61 -16.75
CA MET A 131 -18.04 2.24 -15.56
C MET A 131 -18.01 3.76 -15.65
N TYR A 132 -18.18 4.34 -16.85
CA TYR A 132 -18.10 5.77 -17.11
C TYR A 132 -18.95 6.60 -16.13
N ASP A 133 -20.24 6.30 -16.01
CA ASP A 133 -21.15 7.06 -15.13
C ASP A 133 -20.80 6.89 -13.65
N LYS A 134 -20.30 5.72 -13.25
CA LYS A 134 -19.85 5.48 -11.86
C LYS A 134 -18.63 6.33 -11.52
N PHE A 135 -17.65 6.43 -12.41
CA PHE A 135 -16.48 7.29 -12.23
C PHE A 135 -16.90 8.77 -12.12
N LEU A 136 -17.79 9.23 -12.99
CA LEU A 136 -18.30 10.60 -12.95
C LEU A 136 -19.12 10.89 -11.68
N ALA A 137 -19.91 9.92 -11.20
CA ALA A 137 -20.69 10.08 -9.97
C ALA A 137 -19.81 10.28 -8.71
N VAL A 138 -18.61 9.69 -8.69
CA VAL A 138 -17.66 9.91 -7.59
C VAL A 138 -17.20 11.36 -7.58
N VAL A 139 -16.70 11.89 -8.70
CA VAL A 139 -16.17 13.25 -8.75
C VAL A 139 -17.25 14.34 -8.67
N ARG A 140 -18.52 14.03 -8.96
CA ARG A 140 -19.62 14.97 -8.74
C ARG A 140 -19.91 15.27 -7.27
N ARG A 141 -19.40 14.43 -6.35
CA ARG A 141 -19.45 14.66 -4.89
C ARG A 141 -18.29 15.51 -4.38
N GLU A 142 -17.45 16.02 -5.29
CA GLU A 142 -16.41 16.99 -4.94
C GLU A 142 -17.04 18.23 -4.32
N GLY A 143 -16.76 18.46 -3.02
CA GLY A 143 -17.35 19.51 -2.20
C GLY A 143 -18.12 18.99 -0.99
N ASP A 144 -18.74 17.81 -1.09
CA ASP A 144 -19.47 17.16 0.00
C ASP A 144 -18.60 16.13 0.75
N ASP A 145 -17.82 15.36 -0.01
CA ASP A 145 -16.93 14.31 0.51
C ASP A 145 -15.48 14.79 0.63
N SER A 146 -14.76 14.27 1.63
CA SER A 146 -13.32 14.51 1.75
C SER A 146 -12.54 13.86 0.59
N THR A 147 -11.40 14.44 0.21
CA THR A 147 -10.53 13.90 -0.85
C THR A 147 -10.18 12.42 -0.63
N ALA A 148 -9.91 12.03 0.62
CA ALA A 148 -9.65 10.63 0.98
C ALA A 148 -10.83 9.69 0.67
N GLN A 149 -12.07 10.11 0.90
CA GLN A 149 -13.28 9.33 0.59
C GLN A 149 -13.52 9.22 -0.91
N LEU A 150 -13.28 10.31 -1.66
CA LEU A 150 -13.35 10.32 -3.12
C LEU A 150 -12.31 9.35 -3.71
N ASN A 151 -11.07 9.39 -3.21
CA ASN A 151 -10.00 8.48 -3.62
C ASN A 151 -10.34 7.01 -3.31
N ALA A 152 -10.89 6.72 -2.13
CA ALA A 152 -11.33 5.37 -1.79
C ALA A 152 -12.44 4.88 -2.75
N SER A 153 -13.40 5.75 -3.08
CA SER A 153 -14.48 5.44 -4.01
C SER A 153 -13.95 5.21 -5.44
N LEU A 154 -13.00 6.02 -5.91
CA LEU A 154 -12.35 5.83 -7.21
C LEU A 154 -11.60 4.49 -7.27
N ARG A 155 -10.88 4.11 -6.21
CA ARG A 155 -10.19 2.82 -6.13
C ARG A 155 -11.16 1.65 -6.21
N GLN A 156 -12.34 1.79 -5.60
CA GLN A 156 -13.41 0.81 -5.75
C GLN A 156 -13.86 0.71 -7.21
N CYS A 157 -14.11 1.83 -7.89
CA CYS A 157 -14.44 1.82 -9.32
C CYS A 157 -13.35 1.15 -10.18
N VAL A 158 -12.06 1.42 -9.89
CA VAL A 158 -10.94 0.77 -10.58
C VAL A 158 -10.92 -0.75 -10.32
N SER A 159 -11.30 -1.19 -9.11
CA SER A 159 -11.34 -2.62 -8.77
C SER A 159 -12.41 -3.39 -9.55
N GLU A 160 -13.52 -2.73 -9.92
CA GLU A 160 -14.65 -3.25 -10.68
C GLU A 160 -14.39 -3.32 -12.20
N LEU A 161 -13.34 -2.66 -12.71
CA LEU A 161 -12.98 -2.74 -14.13
C LEU A 161 -12.55 -4.18 -14.51
N PRO A 162 -12.78 -4.58 -15.78
CA PRO A 162 -12.26 -5.84 -16.30
C PRO A 162 -10.74 -5.96 -16.10
N PRO A 163 -10.19 -7.17 -15.86
CA PRO A 163 -8.79 -7.33 -15.45
C PRO A 163 -7.76 -6.65 -16.38
N ALA A 164 -7.92 -6.76 -17.70
CA ALA A 164 -7.03 -6.13 -18.68
C ALA A 164 -7.11 -4.60 -18.65
N HIS A 165 -8.33 -4.05 -18.52
CA HIS A 165 -8.58 -2.61 -18.41
C HIS A 165 -8.01 -2.05 -17.10
N ARG A 166 -8.27 -2.72 -15.97
CA ARG A 166 -7.75 -2.35 -14.66
C ARG A 166 -6.23 -2.32 -14.65
N GLN A 167 -5.59 -3.35 -15.21
CA GLN A 167 -4.14 -3.46 -15.22
C GLN A 167 -3.50 -2.40 -16.12
N THR A 168 -4.08 -2.18 -17.31
CA THR A 168 -3.69 -1.12 -18.25
C THR A 168 -3.80 0.25 -17.60
N LEU A 169 -4.93 0.56 -16.93
CA LEU A 169 -5.15 1.82 -16.24
C LEU A 169 -4.13 2.02 -15.10
N ASN A 170 -3.91 1.01 -14.26
CA ASN A 170 -2.94 1.07 -13.17
C ASN A 170 -1.49 1.25 -13.67
N TYR A 171 -1.14 0.62 -14.79
CA TYR A 171 0.18 0.78 -15.40
C TYR A 171 0.35 2.21 -15.94
N LEU A 172 -0.66 2.73 -16.65
CA LEU A 172 -0.67 4.09 -17.18
C LEU A 172 -0.65 5.16 -16.06
N CYS A 173 -1.51 5.06 -15.05
CA CYS A 173 -1.54 6.06 -13.97
C CYS A 173 -0.20 6.13 -13.21
N ARG A 174 0.53 5.02 -13.05
CA ARG A 174 1.91 5.07 -12.52
C ARG A 174 2.84 5.86 -13.41
N HIS A 175 2.82 5.58 -14.70
CA HIS A 175 3.68 6.28 -15.65
C HIS A 175 3.41 7.79 -15.60
N LEU A 176 2.12 8.17 -15.66
CA LEU A 176 1.71 9.58 -15.59
C LEU A 176 2.07 10.23 -14.26
N HIS A 177 1.98 9.50 -13.15
CA HIS A 177 2.44 9.99 -11.85
C HIS A 177 3.96 10.27 -11.84
N ARG A 178 4.77 9.42 -12.49
CA ARG A 178 6.22 9.64 -12.66
C ARG A 178 6.50 10.88 -13.53
N VAL A 179 5.73 11.08 -14.59
CA VAL A 179 5.80 12.29 -15.44
C VAL A 179 5.45 13.53 -14.62
N ALA A 180 4.34 13.49 -13.89
CA ALA A 180 3.89 14.60 -13.04
C ALA A 180 4.88 14.94 -11.91
N ALA A 181 5.59 13.95 -11.37
CA ALA A 181 6.64 14.19 -10.38
C ALA A 181 7.79 15.07 -10.91
N ARG A 182 7.98 15.13 -12.24
CA ARG A 182 8.96 15.99 -12.92
C ARG A 182 8.36 17.26 -13.53
N GLN A 183 7.16 17.66 -13.10
CA GLN A 183 6.47 18.86 -13.61
C GLN A 183 7.28 20.16 -13.56
N ARG A 184 8.30 20.25 -12.69
CA ARG A 184 9.21 21.42 -12.63
C ARG A 184 10.09 21.56 -13.88
N ILE A 185 10.29 20.48 -14.64
CA ILE A 185 11.13 20.45 -15.84
C ILE A 185 10.25 20.29 -17.08
N ASN A 186 9.42 19.24 -17.12
CA ASN A 186 8.59 18.94 -18.29
C ASN A 186 7.32 19.80 -18.40
N MET A 187 7.00 20.63 -17.39
CA MET A 187 5.84 21.53 -17.35
C MET A 187 4.47 20.81 -17.39
N MET A 188 4.43 19.51 -17.07
CA MET A 188 3.22 18.69 -17.10
C MET A 188 2.77 18.31 -15.68
N SER A 189 1.88 19.10 -15.09
CA SER A 189 1.17 18.78 -13.85
C SER A 189 0.13 17.65 -14.05
N PRO A 190 -0.38 17.02 -12.97
CA PRO A 190 -1.50 16.08 -13.06
C PRO A 190 -2.71 16.66 -13.81
N GLU A 191 -3.04 17.91 -13.57
CA GLU A 191 -4.09 18.67 -14.27
C GLU A 191 -3.79 18.77 -15.79
N ASN A 192 -2.57 19.19 -16.16
CA ASN A 192 -2.17 19.31 -17.56
C ASN A 192 -2.22 17.96 -18.30
N LEU A 193 -1.80 16.88 -17.64
CA LEU A 193 -1.87 15.52 -18.18
C LEU A 193 -3.33 15.06 -18.33
N ALA A 194 -4.18 15.36 -17.34
CA ALA A 194 -5.58 15.02 -17.36
C ALA A 194 -6.34 15.70 -18.51
N ILE A 195 -6.06 16.97 -18.79
CA ILE A 195 -6.63 17.71 -19.94
C ILE A 195 -6.38 16.96 -21.26
N VAL A 196 -5.18 16.41 -21.43
CA VAL A 196 -4.77 15.74 -22.67
C VAL A 196 -5.29 14.30 -22.77
N LEU A 197 -5.30 13.57 -21.65
CA LEU A 197 -5.57 12.13 -21.64
C LEU A 197 -7.02 11.77 -21.32
N ALA A 198 -7.78 12.62 -20.63
CA ALA A 198 -9.18 12.33 -20.32
C ALA A 198 -10.04 12.00 -21.56
N PRO A 199 -9.98 12.75 -22.68
CA PRO A 199 -10.73 12.42 -23.90
C PRO A 199 -10.29 11.11 -24.57
N THR A 200 -9.12 10.59 -24.19
CA THR A 200 -8.55 9.35 -24.72
C THR A 200 -8.90 8.14 -23.82
N LEU A 201 -9.03 8.36 -22.52
CA LEU A 201 -9.30 7.30 -21.53
C LEU A 201 -10.78 7.09 -21.23
N LEU A 202 -11.58 8.15 -21.32
CA LEU A 202 -13.02 8.13 -21.15
C LEU A 202 -13.68 8.50 -22.47
N ARG A 203 -14.75 7.80 -22.81
CA ARG A 203 -15.66 8.17 -23.89
C ARG A 203 -17.08 7.97 -23.39
N SER A 204 -17.91 8.97 -23.55
CA SER A 204 -19.32 8.86 -23.16
C SER A 204 -20.02 7.76 -24.00
N PRO A 205 -20.85 6.91 -23.39
CA PRO A 205 -21.62 5.91 -24.12
C PRO A 205 -22.56 6.58 -25.13
N SER A 206 -22.47 6.15 -26.39
CA SER A 206 -22.91 6.89 -27.58
C SER A 206 -24.39 6.72 -27.96
N ALA A 207 -25.33 7.00 -27.05
CA ALA A 207 -26.76 7.08 -27.39
C ALA A 207 -27.40 8.47 -27.18
N GLU A 208 -26.81 9.31 -26.31
CA GLU A 208 -27.35 10.67 -26.01
C GLU A 208 -26.58 11.82 -26.69
N TYR A 209 -25.56 11.52 -27.50
CA TYR A 209 -24.66 12.52 -28.13
C TYR A 209 -25.35 13.56 -29.02
N ILE A 210 -26.59 13.31 -29.45
CA ILE A 210 -27.35 14.21 -30.34
C ILE A 210 -28.29 15.13 -29.53
N ALA A 211 -28.53 14.84 -28.24
CA ALA A 211 -29.60 15.50 -27.48
C ALA A 211 -29.16 16.78 -26.75
N ASP A 212 -27.90 16.94 -26.32
CA ASP A 212 -27.49 18.13 -25.56
C ASP A 212 -25.95 18.39 -25.54
N PRO A 213 -25.45 19.33 -26.36
CA PRO A 213 -24.05 19.77 -26.36
C PRO A 213 -23.56 20.32 -25.02
N LEU A 214 -24.45 20.88 -24.18
CA LEU A 214 -24.08 21.46 -22.89
C LEU A 214 -23.75 20.39 -21.85
N ARG A 215 -24.42 19.22 -21.90
CA ARG A 215 -24.10 18.07 -21.04
C ARG A 215 -22.72 17.49 -21.36
N VAL A 216 -22.31 17.50 -22.64
CA VAL A 216 -20.97 17.04 -23.06
C VAL A 216 -19.88 17.96 -22.51
N LEU A 217 -20.05 19.28 -22.66
CA LEU A 217 -19.13 20.28 -22.10
C LEU A 217 -19.03 20.18 -20.57
N ASN A 218 -20.18 19.97 -19.89
CA ASN A 218 -20.22 19.84 -18.44
C ASN A 218 -19.65 18.51 -17.94
N ASN A 219 -19.69 17.43 -18.73
CA ASN A 219 -19.07 16.15 -18.39
C ASN A 219 -17.55 16.17 -18.60
N ALA A 220 -17.05 16.91 -19.60
CA ALA A 220 -15.62 17.01 -19.89
C ALA A 220 -14.80 17.54 -18.69
N LYS A 221 -15.36 18.42 -17.86
CA LYS A 221 -14.70 18.88 -16.63
C LYS A 221 -14.54 17.73 -15.61
N TYR A 222 -15.56 16.89 -15.46
CA TYR A 222 -15.56 15.74 -14.56
C TYR A 222 -14.66 14.62 -15.07
N GLU A 223 -14.61 14.38 -16.38
CA GLU A 223 -13.67 13.44 -17.00
C GLU A 223 -12.21 13.81 -16.68
N ARG A 224 -11.87 15.11 -16.79
CA ARG A 224 -10.52 15.61 -16.42
C ARG A 224 -10.25 15.37 -14.95
N LEU A 225 -11.17 15.74 -14.08
CA LEU A 225 -11.02 15.57 -12.64
C LEU A 225 -10.83 14.10 -12.23
N VAL A 226 -11.55 13.17 -12.86
CA VAL A 226 -11.35 11.72 -12.64
C VAL A 226 -9.90 11.34 -12.93
N VAL A 227 -9.38 11.73 -14.10
CA VAL A 227 -8.02 11.38 -14.51
C VAL A 227 -6.98 12.08 -13.61
N GLU A 228 -7.21 13.33 -13.25
CA GLU A 228 -6.34 14.08 -12.36
C GLU A 228 -6.20 13.41 -10.99
N MET A 229 -7.32 13.06 -10.34
CA MET A 229 -7.28 12.39 -9.04
C MET A 229 -6.62 11.00 -9.14
N LEU A 230 -6.87 10.26 -10.23
CA LEU A 230 -6.21 8.97 -10.48
C LEU A 230 -4.68 9.08 -10.64
N ILE A 231 -4.18 10.21 -11.18
CA ILE A 231 -2.74 10.48 -11.31
C ILE A 231 -2.15 10.95 -9.98
N SER A 232 -2.81 11.89 -9.30
CA SER A 232 -2.31 12.52 -8.07
C SER A 232 -2.19 11.53 -6.91
N GLU A 233 -3.15 10.61 -6.79
CA GLU A 233 -3.29 9.70 -5.65
C GLU A 233 -2.89 8.26 -6.00
N TYR A 234 -2.07 8.12 -7.05
CA TYR A 234 -1.48 6.84 -7.43
C TYR A 234 -0.60 6.31 -6.29
N GLU A 235 -1.21 5.52 -5.41
CA GLU A 235 -0.57 4.97 -4.23
C GLU A 235 0.65 4.14 -4.66
N THR A 236 1.82 4.54 -4.16
CA THR A 236 3.11 3.92 -4.48
C THR A 236 3.25 2.46 -3.99
N GLY A 237 2.19 1.79 -3.55
CA GLY A 237 2.20 0.42 -3.05
C GLY A 237 1.96 -0.62 -4.16
N PHE A 238 2.92 -1.50 -4.38
CA PHE A 238 2.72 -2.80 -5.00
C PHE A 238 2.11 -3.77 -3.98
N ARG A 239 1.00 -4.41 -4.33
CA ARG A 239 0.44 -5.55 -3.60
C ARG A 239 0.39 -6.76 -4.52
N CYS A 240 1.10 -7.83 -4.16
CA CYS A 240 1.03 -9.10 -4.90
C CYS A 240 -0.36 -9.74 -4.72
N THR A 241 -1.00 -10.12 -5.83
CA THR A 241 -2.33 -10.76 -5.84
C THR A 241 -2.31 -12.20 -5.32
N ASP A 242 -1.15 -12.84 -5.40
CA ASP A 242 -0.99 -14.28 -5.15
C ASP A 242 -0.54 -14.56 -3.73
N CYS A 243 0.43 -13.80 -3.18
CA CYS A 243 0.92 -13.98 -1.79
C CYS A 243 0.54 -12.83 -0.83
N GLY A 244 -0.10 -11.77 -1.31
CA GLY A 244 -0.53 -10.64 -0.48
C GLY A 244 0.58 -9.68 -0.04
N PHE A 245 1.83 -9.91 -0.45
CA PHE A 245 3.00 -9.08 -0.12
C PHE A 245 2.79 -7.62 -0.53
N GLN A 246 3.13 -6.70 0.37
CA GLN A 246 3.07 -5.24 0.14
C GLN A 246 4.48 -4.66 0.13
N ALA A 247 4.79 -3.87 -0.90
CA ALA A 247 6.02 -3.09 -0.96
C ALA A 247 5.78 -1.81 -1.74
N HIS A 248 6.72 -0.86 -1.70
CA HIS A 248 6.69 0.23 -2.66
C HIS A 248 6.86 -0.32 -4.08
N ARG A 249 6.19 0.27 -5.07
CA ARG A 249 6.22 -0.14 -6.48
C ARG A 249 7.60 0.04 -7.11
N ARG A 250 8.47 0.90 -6.53
CA ARG A 250 9.91 1.00 -6.85
C ARG A 250 10.75 -0.13 -6.23
N CYS A 251 10.29 -0.69 -5.11
CA CYS A 251 10.92 -1.82 -4.44
C CYS A 251 10.46 -3.16 -5.03
N ALA A 252 9.27 -3.21 -5.63
CA ALA A 252 8.70 -4.40 -6.27
C ALA A 252 9.65 -5.03 -7.29
N ASP A 253 10.30 -4.20 -8.12
CA ASP A 253 11.27 -4.64 -9.14
C ASP A 253 12.55 -5.24 -8.52
N ARG A 254 12.80 -5.01 -7.21
CA ARG A 254 13.92 -5.57 -6.45
C ARG A 254 13.52 -6.78 -5.58
N VAL A 255 12.23 -7.13 -5.54
CA VAL A 255 11.76 -8.28 -4.78
C VAL A 255 12.19 -9.55 -5.53
N PRO A 256 12.92 -10.49 -4.89
CA PRO A 256 13.26 -11.75 -5.52
C PRO A 256 12.01 -12.46 -6.07
N PRO A 257 12.09 -13.18 -7.19
CA PRO A 257 10.94 -13.80 -7.88
C PRO A 257 10.26 -14.94 -7.11
N HIS A 258 10.56 -15.13 -5.83
CA HIS A 258 10.02 -16.18 -4.97
C HIS A 258 8.70 -15.75 -4.33
N CYS A 259 7.63 -15.82 -5.11
CA CYS A 259 6.27 -15.68 -4.58
C CYS A 259 5.84 -17.00 -3.93
N LEU A 260 5.39 -16.94 -2.66
CA LEU A 260 4.82 -18.07 -1.92
C LEU A 260 3.32 -17.82 -1.72
N PRO A 261 2.43 -18.34 -2.58
CA PRO A 261 0.99 -18.06 -2.53
C PRO A 261 0.33 -18.44 -1.20
N ASP A 262 0.84 -19.47 -0.52
CA ASP A 262 0.35 -19.92 0.80
C ASP A 262 0.46 -18.82 1.87
N MET A 263 1.32 -17.82 1.68
CA MET A 263 1.46 -16.67 2.58
C MET A 263 0.28 -15.69 2.50
N LYS A 264 -0.58 -15.77 1.47
CA LYS A 264 -1.75 -14.89 1.31
C LYS A 264 -2.72 -14.94 2.49
N TYR A 265 -2.78 -16.10 3.15
CA TYR A 265 -3.67 -16.37 4.27
C TYR A 265 -3.00 -16.19 5.63
N VAL A 266 -1.67 -15.97 5.65
CA VAL A 266 -0.92 -15.68 6.87
C VAL A 266 -1.10 -14.18 7.19
N LYS A 267 -1.96 -13.88 8.17
CA LYS A 267 -2.11 -12.51 8.68
C LYS A 267 -0.86 -12.18 9.50
N ARG A 268 0.03 -11.34 8.96
CA ARG A 268 1.18 -10.85 9.74
C ARG A 268 0.70 -10.10 10.98
N VAL A 269 1.08 -10.60 12.14
CA VAL A 269 0.84 -9.97 13.43
C VAL A 269 2.02 -9.06 13.77
N PHE A 270 3.24 -9.52 13.51
CA PHE A 270 4.44 -8.71 13.65
C PHE A 270 4.58 -7.74 12.47
N GLY A 271 4.87 -6.47 12.75
CA GLY A 271 4.96 -5.42 11.72
C GLY A 271 3.64 -4.77 11.30
N SER A 272 2.51 -5.23 11.83
CA SER A 272 1.20 -4.63 11.56
C SER A 272 0.91 -3.46 12.50
N ASP A 273 0.15 -2.48 12.02
CA ASP A 273 -0.32 -1.36 12.85
C ASP A 273 -1.17 -1.85 14.03
N LEU A 274 -0.93 -1.28 15.21
CA LEU A 274 -1.54 -1.71 16.47
C LEU A 274 -3.07 -1.54 16.46
N THR A 275 -3.54 -0.39 15.95
CA THR A 275 -4.97 -0.08 15.89
C THR A 275 -5.70 -1.00 14.91
N THR A 276 -5.05 -1.27 13.78
CA THR A 276 -5.56 -2.19 12.76
C THR A 276 -5.61 -3.63 13.27
N LEU A 277 -4.55 -4.06 13.97
CA LEU A 277 -4.45 -5.41 14.52
C LEU A 277 -5.55 -5.68 15.54
N VAL A 278 -5.72 -4.78 16.52
CA VAL A 278 -6.74 -4.92 17.58
C VAL A 278 -8.16 -5.00 17.03
N LYS A 279 -8.45 -4.35 15.89
CA LYS A 279 -9.75 -4.45 15.20
C LYS A 279 -9.91 -5.74 14.39
N ALA A 280 -8.81 -6.30 13.89
CA ALA A 280 -8.82 -7.43 12.96
C ALA A 280 -8.67 -8.81 13.64
N THR A 281 -8.16 -8.84 14.87
CA THR A 281 -8.01 -10.07 15.67
C THR A 281 -9.27 -10.33 16.51
N PRO A 282 -9.60 -11.61 16.79
CA PRO A 282 -10.71 -11.95 17.67
C PRO A 282 -10.54 -11.31 19.06
N PRO A 283 -11.64 -11.01 19.77
CA PRO A 283 -11.58 -10.39 21.09
C PRO A 283 -10.78 -11.26 22.06
N THR A 284 -9.71 -10.67 22.59
CA THR A 284 -8.90 -11.17 23.71
C THR A 284 -9.70 -11.09 25.02
N ALA A 285 -9.22 -11.77 26.09
CA ALA A 285 -9.92 -11.71 27.37
C ALA A 285 -9.91 -10.30 27.99
N VAL A 286 -8.94 -9.47 27.57
CA VAL A 286 -8.96 -8.01 27.79
C VAL A 286 -9.26 -7.29 26.47
N PRO A 287 -10.43 -6.64 26.31
CA PRO A 287 -10.77 -5.91 25.10
C PRO A 287 -9.74 -4.81 24.78
N GLY A 288 -9.30 -4.75 23.52
CA GLY A 288 -8.42 -3.68 23.06
C GLY A 288 -6.91 -3.92 23.24
N VAL A 289 -6.51 -5.10 23.74
CA VAL A 289 -5.12 -5.50 23.92
C VAL A 289 -4.73 -6.54 22.87
N PRO A 290 -3.55 -6.45 22.22
CA PRO A 290 -3.10 -7.47 21.28
C PRO A 290 -2.93 -8.85 21.91
N ALA A 291 -3.31 -9.91 21.19
CA ALA A 291 -3.19 -11.30 21.65
C ALA A 291 -1.75 -11.69 22.01
N VAL A 292 -0.75 -11.18 21.27
CA VAL A 292 0.68 -11.40 21.57
C VAL A 292 1.03 -10.88 22.96
N LEU A 293 0.60 -9.65 23.28
CA LEU A 293 0.87 -9.03 24.58
C LEU A 293 0.17 -9.81 25.70
N GLU A 294 -1.12 -10.10 25.55
CA GLU A 294 -1.89 -10.84 26.56
C GLU A 294 -1.33 -12.23 26.85
N ARG A 295 -0.99 -13.01 25.82
CA ARG A 295 -0.48 -14.38 26.02
C ARG A 295 0.94 -14.39 26.56
N CYS A 296 1.80 -13.51 26.06
CA CYS A 296 3.17 -13.42 26.56
C CYS A 296 3.21 -13.00 28.04
N THR A 297 2.33 -12.09 28.49
CA THR A 297 2.27 -11.70 29.92
C THR A 297 1.58 -12.76 30.78
N ARG A 298 0.54 -13.45 30.25
CA ARG A 298 -0.17 -14.52 30.97
C ARG A 298 0.72 -15.73 31.21
N SER A 299 1.47 -16.16 30.20
CA SER A 299 2.48 -17.22 30.34
C SER A 299 3.51 -16.88 31.43
N LYS A 300 3.95 -15.62 31.49
CA LYS A 300 4.92 -15.11 32.47
C LYS A 300 4.41 -14.94 33.89
N SER A 301 3.12 -15.12 34.16
CA SER A 301 2.62 -15.08 35.55
C SER A 301 3.30 -16.10 36.47
N ARG A 302 3.91 -17.14 35.90
CA ARG A 302 4.68 -18.18 36.61
C ARG A 302 6.20 -17.92 36.70
N GLY A 303 6.75 -16.99 35.91
CA GLY A 303 8.19 -16.78 35.74
C GLY A 303 8.73 -15.42 36.22
N LEU A 304 7.97 -14.70 37.03
CA LEU A 304 8.33 -13.34 37.49
C LEU A 304 9.60 -13.28 38.35
N ASP A 305 10.03 -14.42 38.89
CA ASP A 305 11.20 -14.56 39.76
C ASP A 305 12.50 -14.83 38.98
N SER A 306 12.42 -15.00 37.66
CA SER A 306 13.59 -15.24 36.80
C SER A 306 14.54 -14.04 36.82
N GLU A 307 15.81 -14.28 37.16
CA GLU A 307 16.82 -13.24 37.26
C GLU A 307 17.05 -12.54 35.91
N GLY A 308 17.01 -11.21 35.92
CA GLY A 308 17.23 -10.40 34.72
C GLY A 308 16.12 -10.50 33.68
N LEU A 309 14.88 -10.81 34.07
CA LEU A 309 13.73 -10.86 33.16
C LEU A 309 13.65 -9.58 32.29
N TYR A 310 13.42 -9.73 30.98
CA TYR A 310 13.53 -8.70 29.94
C TYR A 310 14.95 -8.21 29.64
N ARG A 311 15.90 -8.21 30.58
CA ARG A 311 17.31 -7.89 30.31
C ARG A 311 18.02 -9.02 29.57
N VAL A 312 17.86 -10.25 30.03
CA VAL A 312 18.45 -11.46 29.43
C VAL A 312 17.73 -11.78 28.11
N ALA A 313 18.51 -12.13 27.09
CA ALA A 313 17.99 -12.58 25.80
C ALA A 313 17.70 -14.09 25.86
N GLY A 314 16.56 -14.50 25.29
CA GLY A 314 16.24 -15.92 25.14
C GLY A 314 16.83 -16.52 23.86
N PHE A 315 16.48 -17.78 23.60
CA PHE A 315 16.94 -18.52 22.43
C PHE A 315 16.36 -17.96 21.13
N HIS A 316 17.24 -17.64 20.16
CA HIS A 316 16.82 -16.98 18.93
C HIS A 316 15.86 -17.85 18.09
N ASP A 317 16.15 -19.14 17.97
CA ASP A 317 15.33 -20.06 17.17
C ASP A 317 13.90 -20.15 17.72
N ASP A 318 13.75 -20.28 19.04
CA ASP A 318 12.45 -20.31 19.68
C ASP A 318 11.69 -18.98 19.52
N ILE A 319 12.40 -17.84 19.54
CA ILE A 319 11.79 -16.52 19.28
C ILE A 319 11.17 -16.49 17.87
N GLU A 320 11.89 -16.97 16.85
CA GLU A 320 11.38 -17.00 15.48
C GLU A 320 10.23 -18.00 15.29
N VAL A 321 10.30 -19.16 15.95
CA VAL A 321 9.20 -20.14 15.97
C VAL A 321 7.94 -19.56 16.59
N ILE A 322 8.06 -18.87 17.72
CA ILE A 322 6.91 -18.25 18.40
C ILE A 322 6.33 -17.11 17.56
N LYS A 323 7.17 -16.26 16.94
CA LYS A 323 6.70 -15.22 16.01
C LYS A 323 5.87 -15.80 14.88
N LEU A 324 6.39 -16.86 14.24
CA LEU A 324 5.70 -17.55 13.16
C LEU A 324 4.39 -18.20 13.61
N ALA A 325 4.35 -18.74 14.84
CA ALA A 325 3.15 -19.30 15.42
C ALA A 325 2.05 -18.24 15.60
N PHE A 326 2.40 -17.04 16.05
CA PHE A 326 1.46 -15.92 16.16
C PHE A 326 0.98 -15.41 14.80
N ASP A 327 1.86 -15.37 13.78
CA ASP A 327 1.46 -14.97 12.42
C ASP A 327 0.51 -15.98 11.75
N LYS A 328 0.60 -17.27 12.13
CA LYS A 328 -0.25 -18.36 11.61
C LYS A 328 -1.48 -18.64 12.47
N GLU A 329 -1.69 -17.85 13.51
CA GLU A 329 -2.73 -18.14 14.49
C GLU A 329 -4.14 -18.07 13.87
N THR A 330 -4.96 -19.08 14.19
CA THR A 330 -6.38 -19.12 13.84
C THR A 330 -7.22 -19.31 15.10
N LEU A 331 -8.53 -19.02 15.02
CA LEU A 331 -9.47 -19.24 16.12
C LEU A 331 -9.46 -20.69 16.65
N ASP A 332 -9.21 -21.65 15.77
CA ASP A 332 -9.21 -23.09 16.08
C ASP A 332 -7.87 -23.61 16.62
N ASN A 333 -6.78 -22.83 16.49
CA ASN A 333 -5.45 -23.24 16.92
C ASN A 333 -4.68 -22.07 17.55
N PRO A 334 -4.99 -21.71 18.82
CA PRO A 334 -4.30 -20.65 19.52
C PRO A 334 -2.84 -21.04 19.84
N VAL A 335 -1.94 -20.06 19.79
CA VAL A 335 -0.54 -20.22 20.20
C VAL A 335 -0.47 -20.64 21.66
N ASP A 336 0.04 -21.85 21.89
CA ASP A 336 0.33 -22.39 23.21
C ASP A 336 1.79 -22.15 23.57
N LEU A 337 2.02 -21.18 24.47
CA LEU A 337 3.34 -20.83 24.97
C LEU A 337 3.84 -21.75 26.09
N SER A 338 3.03 -22.71 26.55
CA SER A 338 3.44 -23.63 27.63
C SER A 338 4.55 -24.60 27.22
N ARG A 339 4.77 -24.76 25.92
CA ARG A 339 5.80 -25.63 25.34
C ARG A 339 7.21 -25.04 25.40
N PHE A 340 7.34 -23.77 25.78
CA PHE A 340 8.62 -23.08 25.87
C PHE A 340 8.96 -22.85 27.34
N ASP A 341 9.97 -23.57 27.83
CA ASP A 341 10.37 -23.54 29.24
C ASP A 341 11.11 -22.25 29.61
N ASP A 342 11.81 -21.62 28.65
CA ASP A 342 12.56 -20.39 28.91
C ASP A 342 11.67 -19.13 28.88
N VAL A 343 11.57 -18.49 30.03
CA VAL A 343 10.81 -17.24 30.24
C VAL A 343 11.45 -16.08 29.47
N ASN A 344 12.77 -16.12 29.25
CA ASN A 344 13.50 -15.05 28.55
C ASN A 344 13.23 -15.06 27.05
N THR A 345 12.98 -16.23 26.45
CA THR A 345 12.47 -16.38 25.08
C THR A 345 11.15 -15.64 24.93
N VAL A 346 10.16 -15.89 25.80
CA VAL A 346 8.86 -15.19 25.74
C VAL A 346 9.00 -13.68 26.04
N ALA A 347 9.95 -13.28 26.89
CA ALA A 347 10.30 -11.87 27.09
C ALA A 347 10.88 -11.22 25.84
N SER A 348 11.70 -11.94 25.12
CA SER A 348 12.33 -11.48 23.89
C SER A 348 11.34 -11.39 22.73
N VAL A 349 10.40 -12.34 22.62
CA VAL A 349 9.26 -12.26 21.67
C VAL A 349 8.43 -11.02 21.92
N LEU A 350 8.07 -10.74 23.18
CA LEU A 350 7.27 -9.55 23.50
C LEU A 350 8.01 -8.24 23.13
N LYS A 351 9.31 -8.14 23.44
CA LYS A 351 10.14 -7.00 23.01
C LYS A 351 10.20 -6.89 21.49
N ALA A 352 10.37 -8.01 20.79
CA ALA A 352 10.42 -8.04 19.33
C ALA A 352 9.09 -7.59 18.71
N TYR A 353 7.96 -7.98 19.30
CA TYR A 353 6.63 -7.54 18.86
C TYR A 353 6.50 -6.03 18.96
N LEU A 354 6.75 -5.45 20.14
CA LEU A 354 6.64 -4.02 20.39
C LEU A 354 7.59 -3.22 19.48
N ARG A 355 8.81 -3.73 19.25
CA ARG A 355 9.79 -3.12 18.34
C ARG A 355 9.37 -3.17 16.87
N SER A 356 8.64 -4.21 16.47
CA SER A 356 8.20 -4.40 15.09
C SER A 356 7.05 -3.49 14.69
N LEU A 357 6.33 -2.88 15.66
CA LEU A 357 5.19 -2.00 15.35
C LEU A 357 5.63 -0.85 14.43
N PRO A 358 4.85 -0.48 13.40
CA PRO A 358 5.15 0.69 12.57
C PRO A 358 5.16 2.00 13.38
N ILE A 359 4.15 2.16 14.25
CA ILE A 359 4.02 3.28 15.18
C ILE A 359 4.30 2.76 16.60
N PRO A 360 5.19 3.40 17.38
CA PRO A 360 5.54 2.92 18.72
C PRO A 360 4.33 3.00 19.66
N VAL A 361 4.35 2.24 20.76
CA VAL A 361 3.24 2.24 21.73
C VAL A 361 2.97 3.65 22.24
N ILE A 362 4.03 4.40 22.62
CA ILE A 362 3.94 5.85 22.76
C ILE A 362 4.16 6.43 21.37
N THR A 363 3.10 6.97 20.76
CA THR A 363 3.11 7.40 19.35
C THR A 363 4.08 8.56 19.10
N TYR A 364 4.49 8.72 17.83
CA TYR A 364 5.38 9.81 17.43
C TYR A 364 4.82 11.19 17.79
N ASP A 365 3.50 11.40 17.66
CA ASP A 365 2.83 12.68 17.97
C ASP A 365 2.86 13.02 19.46
N MET A 366 3.00 12.00 20.32
CA MET A 366 3.02 12.16 21.77
C MET A 366 4.45 12.15 22.34
N TYR A 367 5.45 11.76 21.55
CA TYR A 367 6.84 11.62 21.99
C TYR A 367 7.37 12.88 22.68
N ASP A 368 7.30 14.04 22.02
CA ASP A 368 7.83 15.28 22.58
C ASP A 368 7.05 15.76 23.81
N LYS A 369 5.73 15.49 23.86
CA LYS A 369 4.90 15.81 25.04
C LYS A 369 5.32 14.98 26.25
N PHE A 370 5.51 13.66 26.09
CA PHE A 370 5.99 12.80 27.18
C PHE A 370 7.36 13.23 27.69
N LEU A 371 8.27 13.60 26.79
CA LEU A 371 9.60 14.08 27.17
C LEU A 371 9.57 15.45 27.86
N ALA A 372 8.70 16.37 27.43
CA ALA A 372 8.55 17.68 28.04
C ALA A 372 8.10 17.57 29.51
N VAL A 373 7.13 16.69 29.79
CA VAL A 373 6.61 16.47 31.15
C VAL A 373 7.71 16.08 32.14
N VAL A 374 8.69 15.29 31.69
CA VAL A 374 9.78 14.76 32.53
C VAL A 374 11.00 15.69 32.53
N ARG A 375 11.06 16.67 31.62
CA ARG A 375 12.08 17.73 31.63
C ARG A 375 11.76 18.84 32.62
N ASP A 376 10.50 19.04 32.95
CA ASP A 376 10.08 20.01 33.95
C ASP A 376 10.36 19.44 35.36
N ASP A 377 11.17 20.16 36.16
CA ASP A 377 11.61 19.74 37.50
C ASP A 377 10.50 19.71 38.58
N SER A 378 9.23 19.92 38.20
CA SER A 378 8.10 19.98 39.13
C SER A 378 7.48 18.61 39.38
N THR A 379 7.95 17.92 40.43
CA THR A 379 7.42 16.61 40.86
C THR A 379 5.95 16.65 41.27
N ALA A 380 5.43 17.81 41.69
CA ALA A 380 4.06 17.95 42.23
C ALA A 380 2.95 17.78 41.18
N GLN A 381 3.23 18.06 39.90
CA GLN A 381 2.27 17.93 38.79
C GLN A 381 2.62 16.82 37.80
N LEU A 382 3.79 16.21 37.95
CA LEU A 382 4.34 15.21 37.03
C LEU A 382 3.34 14.06 36.74
N ASN A 383 2.79 13.45 37.79
CA ASN A 383 1.84 12.33 37.64
C ASN A 383 0.53 12.75 36.95
N ALA A 384 0.05 13.96 37.21
CA ALA A 384 -1.15 14.50 36.56
C ALA A 384 -0.91 14.75 35.07
N SER A 385 0.24 15.34 34.71
CA SER A 385 0.62 15.59 33.33
C SER A 385 0.91 14.31 32.55
N LEU A 386 1.54 13.30 33.17
CA LEU A 386 1.70 11.97 32.56
C LEU A 386 0.35 11.30 32.33
N ARG A 387 -0.57 11.36 33.29
CA ARG A 387 -1.93 10.84 33.15
C ARG A 387 -2.68 11.51 32.00
N GLN A 388 -2.53 12.83 31.85
CA GLN A 388 -3.08 13.55 30.70
C GLN A 388 -2.48 13.04 29.39
N CYS A 389 -1.15 12.90 29.28
CA CYS A 389 -0.51 12.37 28.08
C CYS A 389 -0.98 10.95 27.73
N VAL A 390 -1.14 10.08 28.74
CA VAL A 390 -1.70 8.73 28.56
C VAL A 390 -3.15 8.78 28.07
N SER A 391 -3.95 9.73 28.54
CA SER A 391 -5.35 9.88 28.14
C SER A 391 -5.52 10.30 26.67
N GLU A 392 -4.56 11.08 26.15
CA GLU A 392 -4.50 11.58 24.77
C GLU A 392 -4.02 10.53 23.76
N LEU A 393 -3.42 9.41 24.21
CA LEU A 393 -3.00 8.33 23.32
C LEU A 393 -4.21 7.67 22.62
N PRO A 394 -4.04 7.21 21.37
CA PRO A 394 -5.07 6.43 20.69
C PRO A 394 -5.53 5.23 21.53
N PRO A 395 -6.82 4.83 21.48
CA PRO A 395 -7.38 3.83 22.40
C PRO A 395 -6.59 2.52 22.48
N ALA A 396 -6.19 1.96 21.34
CA ALA A 396 -5.41 0.72 21.27
C ALA A 396 -4.01 0.88 21.88
N HIS A 397 -3.34 2.01 21.65
CA HIS A 397 -2.04 2.35 22.23
C HIS A 397 -2.14 2.53 23.74
N ARG A 398 -3.15 3.27 24.21
CA ARG A 398 -3.41 3.51 25.63
C ARG A 398 -3.70 2.21 26.39
N GLN A 399 -4.54 1.34 25.84
CA GLN A 399 -4.86 0.04 26.46
C GLN A 399 -3.66 -0.90 26.49
N THR A 400 -2.89 -0.94 25.40
CA THR A 400 -1.64 -1.72 25.30
C THR A 400 -0.61 -1.22 26.32
N LEU A 401 -0.43 0.10 26.43
CA LEU A 401 0.49 0.71 27.38
C LEU A 401 0.08 0.43 28.82
N ASN A 402 -1.19 0.64 29.18
CA ASN A 402 -1.70 0.35 30.52
C ASN A 402 -1.48 -1.12 30.89
N TYR A 403 -1.87 -2.04 30.01
CA TYR A 403 -1.73 -3.47 30.27
C TYR A 403 -0.26 -3.90 30.43
N LEU A 404 0.63 -3.33 29.61
CA LEU A 404 2.07 -3.57 29.71
C LEU A 404 2.65 -2.99 31.01
N CYS A 405 2.39 -1.72 31.33
CA CYS A 405 2.87 -1.06 32.54
C CYS A 405 2.38 -1.78 33.81
N ARG A 406 1.13 -2.27 33.84
CA ARG A 406 0.61 -3.11 34.93
C ARG A 406 1.44 -4.38 35.12
N HIS A 407 1.82 -5.04 34.03
CA HIS A 407 2.68 -6.23 34.10
C HIS A 407 4.08 -5.88 34.59
N LEU A 408 4.68 -4.80 34.07
CA LEU A 408 6.02 -4.36 34.47
C LEU A 408 6.07 -3.90 35.92
N HIS A 409 5.03 -3.24 36.42
CA HIS A 409 4.87 -2.89 37.83
C HIS A 409 4.91 -4.14 38.72
N ARG A 410 4.24 -5.23 38.31
CA ARG A 410 4.29 -6.52 39.01
C ARG A 410 5.67 -7.20 38.95
N VAL A 411 6.42 -7.02 37.85
CA VAL A 411 7.81 -7.51 37.74
C VAL A 411 8.71 -6.73 38.69
N ALA A 412 8.60 -5.40 38.71
CA ALA A 412 9.36 -4.51 39.57
C ALA A 412 9.08 -4.75 41.07
N ALA A 413 7.84 -5.11 41.43
CA ALA A 413 7.50 -5.50 42.79
C ALA A 413 8.32 -6.71 43.30
N ARG A 414 8.85 -7.54 42.39
CA ARG A 414 9.72 -8.69 42.70
C ARG A 414 11.21 -8.43 42.48
N GLN A 415 11.63 -7.17 42.40
CA GLN A 415 13.03 -6.78 42.16
C GLN A 415 14.04 -7.40 43.13
N ARG A 416 13.62 -7.79 44.34
CA ARG A 416 14.48 -8.49 45.30
C ARG A 416 14.94 -9.88 44.85
N ILE A 417 14.21 -10.51 43.92
CA ILE A 417 14.49 -11.86 43.41
C ILE A 417 14.98 -11.75 41.96
N ASN A 418 14.22 -11.08 41.09
CA ASN A 418 14.55 -11.01 39.67
C ASN A 418 15.62 -9.95 39.33
N MET A 419 16.04 -9.11 40.28
CA MET A 419 17.02 -8.03 40.10
C MET A 419 16.61 -6.94 39.09
N MET A 420 15.31 -6.83 38.78
CA MET A 420 14.76 -5.88 37.81
C MET A 420 13.96 -4.78 38.50
N SER A 421 14.63 -3.67 38.84
CA SER A 421 14.00 -2.43 39.30
C SER A 421 13.23 -1.71 38.17
N PRO A 422 12.36 -0.73 38.49
CA PRO A 422 11.74 0.14 37.48
C PRO A 422 12.77 0.78 36.54
N GLU A 423 13.88 1.26 37.08
CA GLU A 423 15.01 1.82 36.32
C GLU A 423 15.63 0.77 35.37
N ASN A 424 15.93 -0.44 35.85
CA ASN A 424 16.49 -1.51 35.03
C ASN A 424 15.55 -1.94 33.90
N LEU A 425 14.24 -1.98 34.17
CA LEU A 425 13.22 -2.26 33.16
C LEU A 425 13.12 -1.13 32.13
N ALA A 426 13.21 0.13 32.57
CA ALA A 426 13.16 1.29 31.71
C ALA A 426 14.35 1.36 30.74
N ILE A 427 15.55 1.03 31.20
CA ILE A 427 16.75 0.93 30.33
C ILE A 427 16.50 -0.02 29.16
N VAL A 428 15.83 -1.14 29.40
CA VAL A 428 15.58 -2.17 28.38
C VAL A 428 14.41 -1.81 27.46
N LEU A 429 13.34 -1.23 28.01
CA LEU A 429 12.08 -1.06 27.29
C LEU A 429 11.89 0.33 26.67
N ALA A 430 12.56 1.38 27.17
CA ALA A 430 12.45 2.72 26.62
C ALA A 430 12.75 2.79 25.11
N PRO A 431 13.85 2.19 24.59
CA PRO A 431 14.13 2.20 23.14
C PRO A 431 13.11 1.42 22.29
N THR A 432 12.25 0.64 22.95
CA THR A 432 11.22 -0.18 22.29
C THR A 432 9.86 0.50 22.33
N LEU A 433 9.56 1.25 23.40
CA LEU A 433 8.28 1.94 23.61
C LEU A 433 8.24 3.35 23.04
N LEU A 434 9.40 4.01 22.99
CA LEU A 434 9.60 5.36 22.47
C LEU A 434 10.59 5.27 21.32
N ARG A 435 10.26 5.92 20.20
CA ARG A 435 11.17 6.16 19.10
C ARG A 435 10.98 7.61 18.69
N SER A 436 12.07 8.36 18.61
CA SER A 436 11.97 9.74 18.15
C SER A 436 11.49 9.78 16.68
N PRO A 437 10.76 10.83 16.26
CA PRO A 437 10.19 10.95 14.91
C PRO A 437 11.22 11.30 13.82
N SER A 438 11.28 10.49 12.75
CA SER A 438 12.38 10.42 11.76
C SER A 438 12.70 11.68 10.96
N ALA A 439 11.82 12.67 10.88
CA ALA A 439 11.99 13.84 10.00
C ALA A 439 13.12 14.80 10.43
N GLU A 440 13.50 14.82 11.70
CA GLU A 440 14.56 15.71 12.25
C GLU A 440 15.92 15.01 12.40
N TYR A 441 16.02 13.70 12.10
CA TYR A 441 17.19 12.87 12.41
C TYR A 441 18.44 13.13 11.56
N ILE A 442 18.26 13.71 10.39
CA ILE A 442 19.40 14.11 9.55
C ILE A 442 20.07 15.36 10.14
N ALA A 443 19.40 16.10 11.02
CA ALA A 443 19.88 17.38 11.52
C ALA A 443 20.75 17.29 12.80
N ASP A 444 20.54 16.34 13.72
CA ASP A 444 21.34 16.29 14.96
C ASP A 444 21.33 14.92 15.73
N PRO A 445 22.37 14.09 15.58
CA PRO A 445 22.57 12.85 16.36
C PRO A 445 22.71 13.06 17.88
N LEU A 446 23.16 14.23 18.34
CA LEU A 446 23.37 14.50 19.77
C LEU A 446 22.05 14.65 20.52
N ARG A 447 21.00 15.14 19.85
CA ARG A 447 19.65 15.23 20.43
C ARG A 447 19.08 13.86 20.81
N VAL A 448 19.36 12.82 20.03
CA VAL A 448 18.90 11.44 20.33
C VAL A 448 19.59 10.89 21.57
N LEU A 449 20.91 11.07 21.68
CA LEU A 449 21.69 10.70 22.87
C LEU A 449 21.23 11.47 24.11
N ASN A 450 20.94 12.76 23.97
CA ASN A 450 20.43 13.61 25.05
C ASN A 450 19.01 13.26 25.46
N ASN A 451 18.18 12.75 24.54
CA ASN A 451 16.81 12.34 24.81
C ASN A 451 16.71 10.97 25.49
N ALA A 452 17.67 10.07 25.26
CA ALA A 452 17.64 8.71 25.79
C ALA A 452 17.51 8.66 27.33
N LYS A 453 18.07 9.64 28.06
CA LYS A 453 17.89 9.74 29.53
C LYS A 453 16.45 10.06 29.92
N TYR A 454 15.79 10.95 29.17
CA TYR A 454 14.40 11.32 29.41
C TYR A 454 13.44 10.21 28.98
N GLU A 455 13.72 9.49 27.89
CA GLU A 455 12.94 8.32 27.46
C GLU A 455 12.92 7.24 28.54
N ARG A 456 14.08 6.96 29.16
CA ARG A 456 14.18 6.02 30.29
C ARG A 456 13.37 6.53 31.48
N LEU A 457 13.52 7.80 31.84
CA LEU A 457 12.81 8.39 32.97
C LEU A 457 11.29 8.38 32.78
N VAL A 458 10.79 8.63 31.56
CA VAL A 458 9.36 8.46 31.22
C VAL A 458 8.90 7.04 31.53
N VAL A 459 9.59 6.02 31.00
CA VAL A 459 9.19 4.62 31.20
C VAL A 459 9.32 4.19 32.66
N GLU A 460 10.36 4.66 33.36
CA GLU A 460 10.56 4.41 34.78
C GLU A 460 9.38 4.94 35.59
N MET A 461 9.00 6.21 35.37
CA MET A 461 7.86 6.85 36.05
C MET A 461 6.54 6.14 35.75
N LEU A 462 6.31 5.70 34.51
CA LEU A 462 5.11 4.92 34.15
C LEU A 462 5.03 3.56 34.85
N ILE A 463 6.17 3.00 35.31
CA ILE A 463 6.24 1.73 36.03
C ILE A 463 6.16 1.96 37.55
N SER A 464 6.90 2.92 38.10
CA SER A 464 6.95 3.20 39.54
C SER A 464 5.63 3.80 40.03
N GLU A 465 5.10 4.78 39.31
CA GLU A 465 3.88 5.54 39.63
C GLU A 465 2.65 4.97 38.89
N TYR A 466 2.66 3.67 38.56
CA TYR A 466 1.61 3.02 37.78
C TYR A 466 0.21 3.29 38.35
N GLU A 467 0.02 3.12 39.66
CA GLU A 467 -1.28 3.28 40.32
C GLU A 467 -1.80 4.72 40.27
N THR A 468 -0.93 5.73 40.21
CA THR A 468 -1.35 7.14 40.17
C THR A 468 -1.57 7.62 38.73
N VAL A 469 -0.77 7.14 37.78
CA VAL A 469 -0.85 7.54 36.36
C VAL A 469 -1.99 6.83 35.62
N PHE A 470 -2.27 5.56 35.95
CA PHE A 470 -3.28 4.73 35.26
C PHE A 470 -4.57 4.49 36.04
N ALA A 471 -4.71 5.08 37.24
CA ALA A 471 -6.02 5.27 37.88
C ALA A 471 -6.95 6.09 37.00
#